data_AF-A0A537BU57-F1
#
_entry.id   AF-A0A537BU57-F1
#
_cell.length_a   1.000
_cell.length_b   1.000
_cell.length_c   1.000
_cell.angle_alpha   90.00
_cell.angle_beta   90.00
_cell.angle_gamma   90.00
#
_symmetry.space_group_name_H-M   'P 1'
#
loop_
_entity.id
_entity.type
_entity.pdbx_description
1 polymer ?
#
loop_
_entity_poly.entity_id
_entity_poly.type
_entity_poly.pdbx_seq_one_letter_code
_entity_poly.pdbx_strand_id
1 'polypeptide(L)'
;MILDSRICYRALKARDARFDGRFFVAVSSTRIYCRPVCTVKPPKRENCRFFPSAAAAESGGYRPCLRCRPELAPGNASVDSISRLAQAAASMMEDRTLDQEGLDTIASRLGITDRHLRRAFGAEFGVSPVEFAQTQKLLLARRLLTDTALPVTEVAFASGFGSVRRFNALFKQRYRLRPGQLRGPLRGGTPLAAAADVLKFELSFRPPFDWSAVSAFLGARSIAGVEAVEDGCYRRTVRILIDGKEHTGWIAVEMSPGKP
;
A
#
# COMPACT_ATOMS: atom_id res chain seq x y z
N MET A 1 13.81 26.54 -6.13
CA MET A 1 13.22 26.11 -7.42
C MET A 1 12.94 27.36 -8.23
N ILE A 2 13.50 27.49 -9.43
CA ILE A 2 13.15 28.61 -10.32
C ILE A 2 11.77 28.29 -10.92
N LEU A 3 10.76 29.07 -10.56
CA LEU A 3 9.40 28.91 -11.08
C LEU A 3 9.30 29.55 -12.46
N ASP A 4 9.68 28.82 -13.50
CA ASP A 4 9.44 29.25 -14.87
C ASP A 4 7.93 29.29 -15.16
N SER A 5 7.43 30.47 -15.50
CA SER A 5 5.99 30.70 -15.73
C SER A 5 5.41 29.84 -16.86
N ARG A 6 6.19 29.54 -17.91
CA ARG A 6 5.74 28.70 -19.03
C ARG A 6 5.63 27.24 -18.60
N ILE A 7 6.59 26.73 -17.84
CA ILE A 7 6.56 25.36 -17.29
C ILE A 7 5.40 25.22 -16.31
N CYS A 8 5.25 26.14 -15.36
CA CYS A 8 4.18 26.10 -14.36
C CYS A 8 2.80 26.19 -15.03
N TYR A 9 2.63 27.02 -16.05
CA TYR A 9 1.36 27.12 -16.77
C TYR A 9 1.04 25.85 -17.58
N ARG A 10 2.05 25.20 -18.18
CA ARG A 10 1.86 23.89 -18.84
C ARG A 10 1.42 22.82 -17.84
N ALA A 11 2.06 22.75 -16.69
CA ALA A 11 1.70 21.83 -15.61
C ALA A 11 0.27 22.07 -15.10
N LEU A 12 -0.12 23.34 -14.91
CA LEU A 12 -1.49 23.73 -14.55
C LEU A 12 -2.51 23.29 -15.62
N LYS A 13 -2.24 23.55 -16.90
CA LYS A 13 -3.17 23.17 -17.99
C LYS A 13 -3.33 21.66 -18.09
N ALA A 14 -2.24 20.91 -17.84
CA ALA A 14 -2.25 19.45 -17.82
C ALA A 14 -2.80 18.84 -16.52
N ARG A 15 -2.99 19.65 -15.46
CA ARG A 15 -3.31 19.17 -14.10
C ARG A 15 -2.33 18.11 -13.61
N ASP A 16 -1.04 18.36 -13.84
CA ASP A 16 0.02 17.39 -13.57
C ASP A 16 0.25 17.23 -12.05
N ALA A 17 -0.16 16.07 -11.52
CA ALA A 17 -0.06 15.75 -10.09
C ALA A 17 1.37 15.74 -9.56
N ARG A 18 2.39 15.57 -10.41
CA ARG A 18 3.81 15.60 -10.00
C ARG A 18 4.26 16.98 -9.52
N PHE A 19 3.50 18.03 -9.87
CA PHE A 19 3.76 19.41 -9.45
C PHE A 19 2.86 19.84 -8.29
N ASP A 20 1.98 18.97 -7.83
CA ASP A 20 1.12 19.29 -6.71
C ASP A 20 1.91 19.55 -5.42
N GLY A 21 1.58 20.64 -4.73
CA GLY A 21 2.35 21.15 -3.59
C GLY A 21 3.74 21.72 -3.93
N ARG A 22 4.26 21.55 -5.16
CA ARG A 22 5.56 22.11 -5.58
C ARG A 22 5.49 23.58 -5.96
N PHE A 23 4.34 24.03 -6.45
CA PHE A 23 4.03 25.43 -6.68
C PHE A 23 2.53 25.67 -6.59
N PHE A 24 2.16 26.95 -6.50
CA PHE A 24 0.78 27.41 -6.44
C PHE A 24 0.54 28.46 -7.52
N VAL A 25 -0.65 28.45 -8.13
CA VAL A 25 -1.04 29.47 -9.13
C VAL A 25 -2.00 30.46 -8.49
N ALA A 26 -1.66 31.73 -8.55
CA ALA A 26 -2.48 32.84 -8.12
C ALA A 26 -3.06 33.57 -9.33
N VAL A 27 -4.36 33.88 -9.28
CA VAL A 27 -5.08 34.50 -10.40
C VAL A 27 -5.34 35.97 -10.07
N SER A 28 -4.75 36.88 -10.85
CA SER A 28 -4.84 38.34 -10.63
C SER A 28 -6.28 38.85 -10.62
N SER A 29 -7.12 38.35 -11.53
CA SER A 29 -8.50 38.82 -11.71
C SER A 29 -9.44 38.44 -10.55
N THR A 30 -9.20 37.31 -9.88
CA THR A 30 -10.07 36.82 -8.80
C THR A 30 -9.45 36.94 -7.42
N ARG A 31 -8.14 37.27 -7.34
CA ARG A 31 -7.35 37.25 -6.10
C ARG A 31 -7.43 35.91 -5.36
N ILE A 32 -7.54 34.81 -6.10
CA ILE A 32 -7.55 33.44 -5.57
C ILE A 32 -6.27 32.71 -5.99
N TYR A 33 -5.68 31.94 -5.08
CA TYR A 33 -4.64 30.97 -5.45
C TYR A 33 -5.14 29.53 -5.35
N CYS A 34 -4.56 28.67 -6.19
CA CYS A 34 -4.97 27.29 -6.41
C CYS A 34 -3.74 26.37 -6.53
N ARG A 35 -3.99 25.07 -6.38
CA ARG A 35 -3.06 23.99 -6.78
C ARG A 35 -3.03 23.83 -8.30
N PRO A 36 -1.94 23.29 -8.89
CA PRO A 36 -1.88 22.98 -10.32
C PRO A 36 -2.87 21.88 -10.75
N VAL A 37 -3.32 21.04 -9.81
CA VAL A 37 -4.31 19.98 -10.04
C VAL A 37 -5.77 20.42 -9.87
N CYS A 38 -6.02 21.71 -9.63
CA CYS A 38 -7.37 22.19 -9.39
C CYS A 38 -8.31 21.90 -10.56
N THR A 39 -9.50 21.35 -10.29
CA THR A 39 -10.45 20.94 -11.32
C THR A 39 -11.25 22.09 -11.92
N VAL A 40 -11.06 23.32 -11.44
CA VAL A 40 -11.66 24.52 -12.05
C VAL A 40 -11.10 24.76 -13.45
N LYS A 41 -11.81 25.55 -14.26
CA LYS A 41 -11.33 25.94 -15.59
C LYS A 41 -9.99 26.69 -15.44
N PRO A 42 -8.92 26.28 -16.12
CA PRO A 42 -7.64 26.98 -16.05
C PRO A 42 -7.80 28.44 -16.49
N PRO A 43 -7.30 29.41 -15.70
CA PRO A 43 -7.28 30.83 -16.06
C PRO A 43 -6.36 31.09 -17.27
N LYS A 44 -6.49 32.26 -17.90
CA LYS A 44 -5.54 32.70 -18.94
C LYS A 44 -4.16 32.91 -18.32
N ARG A 45 -3.10 32.57 -19.07
CA ARG A 45 -1.70 32.68 -18.62
C ARG A 45 -1.32 34.08 -18.15
N GLU A 46 -1.80 35.11 -18.84
CA GLU A 46 -1.56 36.52 -18.50
C GLU A 46 -2.06 36.90 -17.09
N ASN A 47 -3.06 36.18 -16.58
CA ASN A 47 -3.61 36.39 -15.24
C ASN A 47 -2.96 35.51 -14.17
N CYS A 48 -2.00 34.64 -14.54
CA CYS A 48 -1.38 33.70 -13.62
C CYS A 48 -0.08 34.25 -13.05
N ARG A 49 0.07 34.20 -11.73
CA ARG A 49 1.34 34.30 -11.02
C ARG A 49 1.61 32.99 -10.30
N PHE A 50 2.87 32.61 -10.15
CA PHE A 50 3.26 31.34 -9.54
C PHE A 50 4.07 31.58 -8.27
N PHE A 51 3.77 30.82 -7.23
CA PHE A 51 4.39 30.94 -5.90
C PHE A 51 4.95 29.59 -5.45
N PRO A 52 6.08 29.58 -4.71
CA PRO A 52 6.71 28.34 -4.27
C PRO A 52 6.00 27.69 -3.08
N SER A 53 5.17 28.44 -2.36
CA SER A 53 4.41 27.96 -1.21
C SER A 53 3.05 28.67 -1.10
N ALA A 54 2.12 28.04 -0.39
CA ALA A 54 0.81 28.63 -0.06
C ALA A 54 0.98 29.94 0.73
N ALA A 55 1.87 29.95 1.73
CA ALA A 55 2.20 31.14 2.52
C ALA A 55 2.71 32.31 1.66
N ALA A 56 3.54 32.04 0.64
CA ALA A 56 4.01 33.08 -0.27
C ALA A 56 2.87 33.67 -1.13
N ALA A 57 1.89 32.85 -1.53
CA ALA A 57 0.70 33.33 -2.23
C ALA A 57 -0.20 34.17 -1.32
N GLU A 58 -0.40 33.76 -0.07
CA GLU A 58 -1.19 34.51 0.92
C GLU A 58 -0.55 35.85 1.28
N SER A 59 0.77 35.88 1.50
CA SER A 59 1.53 37.12 1.67
C SER A 59 1.44 38.03 0.44
N GLY A 60 1.16 37.47 -0.74
CA GLY A 60 0.88 38.21 -1.97
C GLY A 60 -0.55 38.77 -2.08
N GLY A 61 -1.38 38.59 -1.04
CA GLY A 61 -2.75 39.09 -0.98
C GLY A 61 -3.76 38.25 -1.76
N TYR A 62 -3.50 36.94 -1.91
CA TYR A 62 -4.43 36.00 -2.55
C TYR A 62 -5.10 35.12 -1.49
N ARG A 63 -6.42 34.94 -1.58
CA ARG A 63 -7.14 34.00 -0.71
C ARG A 63 -7.05 32.56 -1.25
N PRO A 64 -7.08 31.54 -0.39
CA PRO A 64 -7.09 30.15 -0.83
C PRO A 64 -8.37 29.79 -1.59
N CYS A 65 -8.21 28.97 -2.63
CA CYS A 65 -9.33 28.38 -3.34
C CYS A 65 -10.09 27.39 -2.45
N LEU A 66 -11.37 27.65 -2.20
CA LEU A 66 -12.23 26.79 -1.37
C LEU A 66 -12.46 25.40 -1.99
N ARG A 67 -12.22 25.22 -3.28
CA ARG A 67 -12.43 23.94 -3.98
C ARG A 67 -11.22 23.01 -3.86
N CYS A 68 -10.02 23.50 -4.15
CA CYS A 68 -8.81 22.67 -4.10
C CYS A 68 -8.05 22.77 -2.77
N ARG A 69 -8.47 23.67 -1.87
CA ARG A 69 -7.89 23.88 -0.52
C ARG A 69 -6.35 23.83 -0.57
N PRO A 70 -5.71 24.73 -1.33
CA PRO A 70 -4.26 24.70 -1.56
C PRO A 70 -3.41 24.75 -0.28
N GLU A 71 -3.94 25.31 0.80
CA GLU A 71 -3.38 25.31 2.14
C GLU A 71 -3.23 23.90 2.76
N LEU A 72 -3.93 22.90 2.23
CA LEU A 72 -3.84 21.48 2.64
C LEU A 72 -3.02 20.62 1.67
N ALA A 73 -2.31 21.23 0.72
CA ALA A 73 -1.53 20.49 -0.27
C ALA A 73 -0.21 19.96 0.32
N PRO A 74 0.27 18.79 -0.14
CA PRO A 74 -0.45 17.77 -0.92
C PRO A 74 -1.24 16.80 -0.03
N GLY A 75 -2.23 16.11 -0.60
CA GLY A 75 -2.82 14.89 -0.02
C GLY A 75 -3.96 15.08 0.98
N ASN A 76 -4.10 16.23 1.64
CA ASN A 76 -5.09 16.41 2.71
C ASN A 76 -6.34 17.19 2.29
N ALA A 77 -6.47 17.60 1.03
CA ALA A 77 -7.64 18.33 0.57
C ALA A 77 -8.80 17.41 0.15
N SER A 78 -9.96 18.03 -0.13
CA SER A 78 -11.13 17.36 -0.71
C SER A 78 -10.85 16.79 -2.11
N VAL A 79 -9.98 17.44 -2.90
CA VAL A 79 -9.58 16.95 -4.22
C VAL A 79 -8.75 15.66 -4.15
N ASP A 80 -8.12 15.39 -3.00
CA ASP A 80 -7.34 14.17 -2.75
C ASP A 80 -8.22 13.02 -2.19
N SER A 81 -9.50 13.30 -1.91
CA SER A 81 -10.41 12.34 -1.26
C SER A 81 -10.49 11.02 -2.01
N ILE A 82 -10.48 11.04 -3.35
CA ILE A 82 -10.60 9.82 -4.15
C ILE A 82 -9.40 8.88 -3.92
N SER A 83 -8.19 9.42 -4.01
CA SER A 83 -6.96 8.65 -3.77
C SER A 83 -6.92 8.15 -2.33
N ARG A 84 -7.20 9.03 -1.35
CA ARG A 84 -7.25 8.65 0.07
C ARG A 84 -8.29 7.56 0.37
N LEU A 85 -9.48 7.65 -0.22
CA LEU A 85 -10.53 6.64 -0.05
C LEU A 85 -10.11 5.30 -0.65
N ALA A 86 -9.51 5.30 -1.85
CA ALA A 86 -9.02 4.09 -2.48
C ALA A 86 -7.89 3.43 -1.66
N GLN A 87 -6.93 4.22 -1.18
CA GLN A 87 -5.82 3.74 -0.35
C GLN A 87 -6.32 3.21 1.01
N ALA A 88 -7.22 3.95 1.69
CA ALA A 88 -7.81 3.49 2.95
C ALA A 88 -8.58 2.17 2.77
N ALA A 89 -9.37 2.07 1.71
CA ALA A 89 -10.06 0.82 1.38
C ALA A 89 -9.09 -0.33 1.05
N ALA A 90 -7.99 -0.05 0.35
CA ALA A 90 -6.96 -1.05 0.06
C ALA A 90 -6.33 -1.59 1.36
N SER A 91 -6.00 -0.73 2.32
CA SER A 91 -5.53 -1.15 3.65
C SER A 91 -6.56 -2.01 4.39
N MET A 92 -7.84 -1.65 4.35
CA MET A 92 -8.90 -2.48 4.97
C MET A 92 -9.04 -3.86 4.30
N MET A 93 -8.71 -3.97 3.01
CA MET A 93 -8.72 -5.26 2.29
C MET A 93 -7.52 -6.14 2.65
N GLU A 94 -6.39 -5.57 3.05
CA GLU A 94 -5.23 -6.32 3.57
C GLU A 94 -5.59 -7.06 4.87
N ASP A 95 -6.44 -6.47 5.70
CA ASP A 95 -6.99 -7.08 6.92
C ASP A 95 -8.11 -8.12 6.66
N ARG A 96 -8.30 -8.56 5.40
CA ARG A 96 -9.34 -9.51 4.96
C ARG A 96 -10.80 -9.06 5.16
N THR A 97 -11.04 -7.79 5.51
CA THR A 97 -12.40 -7.24 5.71
C THR A 97 -13.33 -7.52 4.52
N LEU A 98 -12.83 -7.44 3.29
CA LEU A 98 -13.64 -7.68 2.08
C LEU A 98 -14.19 -9.10 2.00
N ASP A 99 -13.43 -10.08 2.50
CA ASP A 99 -13.79 -11.49 2.42
C ASP A 99 -14.83 -11.87 3.48
N GLN A 100 -14.79 -11.19 4.61
CA GLN A 100 -15.66 -11.44 5.76
C GLN A 100 -16.96 -10.64 5.66
N GLU A 101 -16.87 -9.37 5.28
CA GLU A 101 -17.97 -8.40 5.41
C GLU A 101 -18.49 -7.86 4.07
N GLY A 102 -17.78 -8.13 2.97
CA GLY A 102 -18.16 -7.67 1.64
C GLY A 102 -17.84 -6.20 1.35
N LEU A 103 -18.07 -5.81 0.10
CA LEU A 103 -17.66 -4.50 -0.42
C LEU A 103 -18.52 -3.35 0.12
N ASP A 104 -19.82 -3.61 0.35
CA ASP A 104 -20.77 -2.62 0.87
C ASP A 104 -20.40 -2.17 2.29
N THR A 105 -19.85 -3.07 3.10
CA THR A 105 -19.42 -2.75 4.46
C THR A 105 -18.17 -1.87 4.45
N ILE A 106 -17.20 -2.15 3.56
CA ILE A 106 -16.03 -1.28 3.38
C ILE A 106 -16.46 0.12 2.93
N ALA A 107 -17.38 0.20 1.96
CA ALA A 107 -17.90 1.47 1.48
C ALA A 107 -18.60 2.26 2.61
N SER A 108 -19.43 1.57 3.40
CA SER A 108 -20.17 2.14 4.53
C SER A 108 -19.24 2.66 5.63
N ARG A 109 -18.18 1.92 5.99
CA ARG A 109 -17.16 2.36 6.96
C ARG A 109 -16.40 3.61 6.51
N LEU A 110 -16.25 3.79 5.19
CA LEU A 110 -15.65 4.98 4.59
C LEU A 110 -16.65 6.11 4.32
N GLY A 111 -17.92 5.93 4.68
CA GLY A 111 -18.98 6.93 4.49
C GLY A 111 -19.31 7.19 3.01
N ILE A 112 -19.11 6.20 2.13
CA ILE A 112 -19.35 6.32 0.68
C ILE A 112 -20.20 5.15 0.15
N THR A 113 -20.71 5.30 -1.07
CA THR A 113 -21.41 4.22 -1.77
C THR A 113 -20.44 3.29 -2.50
N ASP A 114 -20.83 2.03 -2.74
CA ASP A 114 -20.05 1.08 -3.55
C ASP A 114 -19.67 1.67 -4.92
N ARG A 115 -20.62 2.36 -5.58
CA ARG A 115 -20.37 3.05 -6.85
C ARG A 115 -19.23 4.06 -6.74
N HIS A 116 -19.16 4.82 -5.66
CA HIS A 116 -18.07 5.78 -5.45
C HIS A 116 -16.76 5.05 -5.17
N LEU A 117 -16.78 3.99 -4.37
CA LEU A 117 -15.60 3.18 -4.08
C LEU A 117 -15.00 2.57 -5.35
N ARG A 118 -15.83 1.99 -6.23
CA ARG A 118 -15.38 1.46 -7.53
C ARG A 118 -14.76 2.53 -8.41
N ARG A 119 -15.36 3.72 -8.46
CA ARG A 119 -14.80 4.86 -9.21
C ARG A 119 -13.45 5.28 -8.63
N ALA A 120 -13.30 5.28 -7.31
CA ALA A 120 -12.06 5.63 -6.65
C ALA A 120 -10.94 4.64 -6.96
N PHE A 121 -11.23 3.33 -6.88
CA PHE A 121 -10.30 2.28 -7.28
C PHE A 121 -9.90 2.36 -8.75
N GLY A 122 -10.87 2.60 -9.65
CA GLY A 122 -10.58 2.78 -11.07
C GLY A 122 -9.69 3.98 -11.36
N ALA A 123 -9.84 5.08 -10.60
CA ALA A 123 -9.01 6.27 -10.77
C ALA A 123 -7.60 6.11 -10.18
N GLU A 124 -7.47 5.44 -9.03
CA GLU A 124 -6.21 5.29 -8.31
C GLU A 124 -5.38 4.09 -8.81
N PHE A 125 -6.00 2.91 -8.90
CA PHE A 125 -5.32 1.65 -9.20
C PHE A 125 -5.60 1.12 -10.60
N GLY A 126 -6.54 1.73 -11.35
CA GLY A 126 -6.91 1.28 -12.69
C GLY A 126 -7.70 -0.03 -12.75
N VAL A 127 -8.11 -0.58 -11.60
CA VAL A 127 -8.83 -1.86 -11.48
C VAL A 127 -10.01 -1.71 -10.52
N SER A 128 -10.92 -2.69 -10.52
CA SER A 128 -11.99 -2.72 -9.52
C SER A 128 -11.49 -3.17 -8.14
N PRO A 129 -12.23 -2.84 -7.04
CA PRO A 129 -11.90 -3.31 -5.68
C PRO A 129 -11.74 -4.84 -5.59
N VAL A 130 -12.61 -5.58 -6.27
CA VAL A 130 -12.59 -7.06 -6.28
C VAL A 130 -11.36 -7.59 -6.99
N GLU A 131 -10.97 -7.00 -8.13
CA GLU A 131 -9.76 -7.39 -8.86
C GLU A 131 -8.48 -7.05 -8.08
N PHE A 132 -8.48 -5.92 -7.36
CA PHE A 132 -7.39 -5.55 -6.48
C PHE A 132 -7.23 -6.61 -5.37
N ALA A 133 -8.30 -6.94 -4.65
CA ALA A 133 -8.24 -7.96 -3.61
C ALA A 133 -7.84 -9.34 -4.16
N GLN A 134 -8.36 -9.73 -5.33
CA GLN A 134 -7.95 -10.96 -6.02
C GLN A 134 -6.45 -10.99 -6.31
N THR A 135 -5.87 -9.85 -6.74
CA THR A 135 -4.43 -9.70 -6.94
C THR A 135 -3.67 -9.95 -5.63
N GLN A 136 -4.10 -9.36 -4.51
CA GLN A 136 -3.45 -9.56 -3.21
C GLN A 136 -3.49 -11.02 -2.76
N LYS A 137 -4.64 -11.69 -2.89
CA LYS A 137 -4.76 -13.12 -2.60
C LYS A 137 -3.81 -13.97 -3.43
N LEU A 138 -3.70 -13.67 -4.71
CA LEU A 138 -2.81 -14.37 -5.63
C LEU A 138 -1.33 -14.14 -5.30
N LEU A 139 -0.94 -12.93 -4.86
CA LEU A 139 0.42 -12.62 -4.42
C LEU A 139 0.78 -13.40 -3.14
N LEU A 140 -0.14 -13.46 -2.18
CA LEU A 140 0.03 -14.29 -0.98
C LEU A 140 0.14 -15.78 -1.35
N ALA A 141 -0.73 -16.28 -2.23
CA ALA A 141 -0.67 -17.66 -2.70
C ALA A 141 0.64 -17.98 -3.40
N ARG A 142 1.13 -17.07 -4.26
CA ARG A 142 2.43 -17.19 -4.92
C ARG A 142 3.54 -17.35 -3.89
N ARG A 143 3.56 -16.50 -2.85
CA ARG A 143 4.56 -16.54 -1.78
C ARG A 143 4.50 -17.86 -0.99
N LEU A 144 3.31 -18.29 -0.60
CA LEU A 144 3.14 -19.56 0.12
C LEU A 144 3.58 -20.77 -0.74
N LEU A 145 3.32 -20.75 -2.04
CA LEU A 145 3.75 -21.82 -2.96
C LEU A 145 5.26 -21.87 -3.15
N THR A 146 5.97 -20.74 -3.08
CA THR A 146 7.41 -20.65 -3.29
C THR A 146 8.22 -20.88 -2.03
N ASP A 147 7.71 -20.42 -0.88
CA ASP A 147 8.47 -20.33 0.35
C ASP A 147 8.15 -21.47 1.33
N THR A 148 7.04 -22.19 1.12
CA THR A 148 6.56 -23.22 2.05
C THR A 148 6.25 -24.56 1.36
N ALA A 149 6.16 -25.62 2.16
CA ALA A 149 5.75 -26.95 1.69
C ALA A 149 4.22 -27.18 1.73
N LEU A 150 3.42 -26.19 2.16
CA LEU A 150 1.98 -26.33 2.41
C LEU A 150 1.24 -26.95 1.21
N PRO A 151 0.33 -27.92 1.41
CA PRO A 151 -0.52 -28.44 0.34
C PRO A 151 -1.22 -27.31 -0.43
N VAL A 152 -1.39 -27.46 -1.75
CA VAL A 152 -2.04 -26.44 -2.61
C VAL A 152 -3.45 -26.08 -2.11
N THR A 153 -4.14 -27.05 -1.51
CA THR A 153 -5.43 -26.88 -0.86
C THR A 153 -5.35 -25.90 0.32
N GLU A 154 -4.37 -26.07 1.21
CA GLU A 154 -4.12 -25.18 2.34
C GLU A 154 -3.70 -23.78 1.87
N VAL A 155 -2.84 -23.70 0.84
CA VAL A 155 -2.46 -22.41 0.25
C VAL A 155 -3.68 -21.65 -0.26
N ALA A 156 -4.62 -22.32 -0.92
CA ALA A 156 -5.84 -21.68 -1.42
C ALA A 156 -6.64 -21.02 -0.29
N PHE A 157 -6.89 -21.75 0.80
CA PHE A 157 -7.64 -21.24 1.95
C PHE A 157 -6.85 -20.19 2.75
N ALA A 158 -5.57 -20.43 3.00
CA ALA A 158 -4.69 -19.49 3.68
C ALA A 158 -4.58 -18.16 2.90
N SER A 159 -4.71 -18.19 1.57
CA SER A 159 -4.72 -17.00 0.72
C SER A 159 -6.08 -16.32 0.60
N GLY A 160 -7.09 -16.74 1.37
CA GLY A 160 -8.42 -16.12 1.40
C GLY A 160 -9.39 -16.60 0.32
N PHE A 161 -9.13 -17.71 -0.36
CA PHE A 161 -10.12 -18.30 -1.28
C PHE A 161 -11.07 -19.22 -0.52
N GLY A 162 -12.38 -18.96 -0.62
CA GLY A 162 -13.41 -19.89 -0.11
C GLY A 162 -13.58 -21.17 -0.95
N SER A 163 -12.81 -21.36 -2.03
CA SER A 163 -12.88 -22.55 -2.88
C SER A 163 -11.58 -22.78 -3.65
N VAL A 164 -11.04 -24.00 -3.54
CA VAL A 164 -9.87 -24.47 -4.30
C VAL A 164 -10.12 -24.42 -5.81
N ARG A 165 -11.35 -24.69 -6.26
CA ARG A 165 -11.72 -24.59 -7.69
C ARG A 165 -11.59 -23.15 -8.19
N ARG A 166 -12.13 -22.18 -7.44
CA ARG A 166 -12.04 -20.75 -7.79
C ARG A 166 -10.60 -20.26 -7.77
N PHE A 167 -9.82 -20.69 -6.77
CA PHE A 167 -8.39 -20.44 -6.70
C PHE A 167 -7.66 -20.93 -7.96
N ASN A 168 -7.80 -22.23 -8.29
CA ASN A 168 -7.13 -22.81 -9.46
C ASN A 168 -7.52 -22.12 -10.77
N ALA A 169 -8.80 -21.78 -10.94
CA ALA A 169 -9.28 -21.08 -12.12
C ALA A 169 -8.66 -19.69 -12.25
N LEU A 170 -8.70 -18.89 -11.19
CA LEU A 170 -8.16 -17.53 -11.19
C LEU A 170 -6.63 -17.53 -11.32
N PHE A 171 -5.94 -18.46 -10.64
CA PHE A 171 -4.50 -18.60 -10.73
C PHE A 171 -4.05 -18.95 -12.15
N LYS A 172 -4.71 -19.93 -12.80
CA LYS A 172 -4.45 -20.26 -14.21
C LYS A 172 -4.74 -19.09 -15.14
N GLN A 173 -5.81 -18.34 -14.89
CA GLN A 173 -6.16 -17.16 -15.69
C GLN A 173 -5.09 -16.07 -15.61
N ARG A 174 -4.57 -15.78 -14.41
CA ARG A 174 -3.63 -14.67 -14.16
C ARG A 174 -2.16 -15.04 -14.38
N TYR A 175 -1.73 -16.23 -13.94
CA TYR A 175 -0.34 -16.69 -14.05
C TYR A 175 -0.10 -17.61 -15.26
N ARG A 176 -1.13 -18.05 -15.98
CA ARG A 176 -1.02 -18.95 -17.15
C ARG A 176 -0.40 -20.32 -16.86
N LEU A 177 -0.33 -20.71 -15.59
CA LEU A 177 0.19 -21.98 -15.10
C LEU A 177 -0.65 -22.48 -13.92
N ARG A 178 -0.56 -23.78 -13.61
CA ARG A 178 -1.24 -24.38 -12.45
C ARG A 178 -0.42 -24.08 -11.17
N PRO A 179 -1.06 -23.90 -10.00
CA PRO A 179 -0.35 -23.60 -8.75
C PRO A 179 0.83 -24.53 -8.45
N GLY A 180 0.66 -25.85 -8.62
CA GLY A 180 1.72 -26.84 -8.39
C GLY A 180 2.92 -26.72 -9.34
N GLN A 181 2.75 -26.11 -10.52
CA GLN A 181 3.86 -25.87 -11.46
C GLN A 181 4.73 -24.68 -11.05
N LEU A 182 4.21 -23.78 -10.21
CA LEU A 182 4.99 -22.66 -9.69
C LEU A 182 5.96 -23.11 -8.58
N ARG A 183 5.68 -24.25 -7.93
CA ARG A 183 6.52 -24.79 -6.87
C ARG A 183 7.90 -25.14 -7.43
N GLY A 184 8.87 -24.29 -7.12
CA GLY A 184 10.28 -24.60 -7.33
C GLY A 184 10.82 -25.52 -6.24
N PRO A 185 12.08 -25.97 -6.34
CA PRO A 185 12.78 -26.55 -5.19
C PRO A 185 12.75 -25.54 -4.04
N LEU A 186 12.36 -25.99 -2.84
CA LEU A 186 12.31 -25.15 -1.64
C LEU A 186 13.67 -24.46 -1.46
N ARG A 187 13.67 -23.13 -1.40
CA ARG A 187 14.88 -22.34 -1.25
C ARG A 187 15.26 -22.33 0.23
N GLY A 188 16.36 -23.02 0.56
CA GLY A 188 16.93 -23.03 1.90
C GLY A 188 16.49 -24.22 2.76
N GLY A 189 17.26 -25.31 2.68
CA GLY A 189 17.25 -26.40 3.65
C GLY A 189 16.36 -27.59 3.31
N THR A 190 16.79 -28.76 3.78
CA THR A 190 16.05 -30.02 3.81
C THR A 190 14.60 -29.75 4.21
N PRO A 191 13.58 -30.34 3.55
CA PRO A 191 12.24 -30.28 4.08
C PRO A 191 12.31 -30.87 5.49
N LEU A 192 12.27 -30.02 6.51
CA LEU A 192 11.96 -30.48 7.85
C LEU A 192 10.60 -31.14 7.65
N ALA A 193 10.56 -32.46 7.75
CA ALA A 193 9.32 -33.21 7.74
C ALA A 193 8.33 -32.43 8.59
N ALA A 194 7.23 -32.00 7.98
CA ALA A 194 6.26 -31.06 8.50
C ALA A 194 6.18 -31.07 10.04
N ALA A 195 6.94 -30.18 10.70
CA ALA A 195 6.42 -29.58 11.92
C ALA A 195 5.39 -28.58 11.37
N ALA A 196 4.12 -29.00 11.33
CA ALA A 196 3.02 -28.25 10.73
C ALA A 196 2.86 -26.81 11.29
N ASP A 197 3.60 -26.49 12.35
CA ASP A 197 3.50 -25.26 13.12
C ASP A 197 4.53 -24.17 12.75
N VAL A 198 5.45 -24.42 11.80
CA VAL A 198 6.46 -23.41 11.41
C VAL A 198 6.39 -23.07 9.93
N LEU A 199 6.21 -21.78 9.63
CA LEU A 199 6.30 -21.22 8.28
C LEU A 199 7.57 -20.38 8.15
N LYS A 200 8.47 -20.77 7.24
CA LYS A 200 9.67 -19.99 6.90
C LYS A 200 9.40 -19.14 5.66
N PHE A 201 9.82 -17.88 5.71
CA PHE A 201 9.70 -16.94 4.60
C PHE A 201 11.02 -16.24 4.40
N GLU A 202 11.40 -16.01 3.14
CA GLU A 202 12.52 -15.13 2.81
C GLU A 202 12.01 -13.69 2.61
N LEU A 203 12.80 -12.73 3.09
CA LEU A 203 12.55 -11.30 2.94
C LEU A 203 13.77 -10.67 2.28
N SER A 204 13.57 -10.09 1.10
CA SER A 204 14.61 -9.32 0.43
C SER A 204 14.82 -7.98 1.13
N PHE A 205 16.07 -7.56 1.28
CA PHE A 205 16.45 -6.23 1.75
C PHE A 205 17.30 -5.52 0.69
N ARG A 206 17.47 -4.19 0.84
CA ARG A 206 18.36 -3.39 -0.01
C ARG A 206 19.73 -3.25 0.67
N PRO A 207 20.83 -3.79 0.10
CA PRO A 207 22.16 -3.62 0.69
C PRO A 207 22.65 -2.17 0.68
N PRO A 208 23.49 -1.75 1.66
CA PRO A 208 23.95 -2.55 2.79
C PRO A 208 22.87 -2.67 3.88
N PHE A 209 22.77 -3.85 4.51
CA PHE A 209 21.91 -4.08 5.67
C PHE A 209 22.74 -4.66 6.81
N ASP A 210 23.00 -3.83 7.81
CA ASP A 210 23.82 -4.20 8.96
C ASP A 210 22.99 -4.96 10.00
N TRP A 211 22.82 -6.26 9.77
CA TRP A 211 22.09 -7.13 10.69
C TRP A 211 22.75 -7.23 12.06
N SER A 212 24.08 -7.09 12.14
CA SER A 212 24.79 -7.10 13.43
C SER A 212 24.38 -5.90 14.28
N ALA A 213 24.35 -4.70 13.69
CA ALA A 213 23.89 -3.50 14.39
C ALA A 213 22.42 -3.60 14.81
N VAL A 214 21.55 -4.12 13.94
CA VAL A 214 20.12 -4.30 14.23
C VAL A 214 19.90 -5.32 15.35
N SER A 215 20.53 -6.49 15.27
CA SER A 215 20.40 -7.54 16.29
C SER A 215 20.94 -7.08 17.65
N ALA A 216 22.08 -6.37 17.69
CA ALA A 216 22.60 -5.77 18.92
C ALA A 216 21.64 -4.72 19.51
N PHE A 217 21.06 -3.86 18.67
CA PHE A 217 20.07 -2.86 19.08
C PHE A 217 18.82 -3.49 19.70
N LEU A 218 18.30 -4.57 19.09
CA LEU A 218 17.16 -5.33 19.58
C LEU A 218 17.49 -6.10 20.86
N GLY A 219 18.65 -6.74 20.93
CA GLY A 219 19.09 -7.50 22.10
C GLY A 219 19.19 -6.63 23.35
N ALA A 220 19.78 -5.43 23.22
CA ALA A 220 19.90 -4.45 24.31
C ALA A 220 18.56 -3.90 24.82
N ARG A 221 17.46 -4.14 24.09
CA ARG A 221 16.10 -3.67 24.43
C ARG A 221 15.09 -4.82 24.60
N SER A 222 15.58 -6.06 24.63
CA SER A 222 14.73 -7.23 24.73
C SER A 222 13.94 -7.23 26.04
N ILE A 223 12.65 -7.55 25.94
CA ILE A 223 11.77 -7.72 27.10
C ILE A 223 11.85 -9.18 27.54
N ALA A 224 12.33 -9.43 28.76
CA ALA A 224 12.45 -10.77 29.32
C ALA A 224 11.11 -11.53 29.26
N GLY A 225 11.13 -12.74 28.71
CA GLY A 225 9.94 -13.58 28.51
C GLY A 225 9.09 -13.24 27.26
N VAL A 226 9.43 -12.18 26.53
CA VAL A 226 8.73 -11.79 25.29
C VAL A 226 9.67 -11.82 24.09
N GLU A 227 10.91 -11.36 24.26
CA GLU A 227 11.90 -11.24 23.19
C GLU A 227 13.24 -11.85 23.61
N ALA A 228 13.96 -12.42 22.65
CA ALA A 228 15.31 -12.93 22.84
C ALA A 228 16.16 -12.70 21.58
N VAL A 229 17.46 -12.45 21.76
CA VAL A 229 18.45 -12.43 20.68
C VAL A 229 19.56 -13.42 21.03
N GLU A 230 19.64 -14.50 20.27
CA GLU A 230 20.57 -15.61 20.50
C GLU A 230 21.11 -16.10 19.14
N ASP A 231 22.41 -16.35 19.04
CA ASP A 231 23.07 -16.89 17.83
C ASP A 231 22.75 -16.14 16.53
N GLY A 232 22.63 -14.80 16.61
CA GLY A 232 22.28 -13.97 15.46
C GLY A 232 20.82 -14.08 15.00
N CYS A 233 19.97 -14.74 15.78
CA CYS A 233 18.53 -14.89 15.58
C CYS A 233 17.78 -14.03 16.61
N TYR A 234 16.90 -13.15 16.14
CA TYR A 234 15.95 -12.46 16.99
C TYR A 234 14.64 -13.25 17.04
N ARG A 235 14.10 -13.48 18.23
CA ARG A 235 12.82 -14.16 18.45
C ARG A 235 11.88 -13.30 19.28
N ARG A 236 10.58 -13.39 18.99
CA ARG A 236 9.54 -12.70 19.75
C ARG A 236 8.26 -13.53 19.83
N THR A 237 7.64 -13.59 21.00
CA THR A 237 6.32 -14.19 21.17
C THR A 237 5.23 -13.31 20.55
N VAL A 238 4.23 -13.96 19.97
CA VAL A 238 3.12 -13.29 19.30
C VAL A 238 1.81 -13.91 19.79
N ARG A 239 0.83 -13.05 20.03
CA ARG A 239 -0.55 -13.42 20.31
C ARG A 239 -1.44 -12.64 19.36
N ILE A 240 -2.22 -13.35 18.54
CA ILE A 240 -3.14 -12.78 17.55
C ILE A 240 -4.54 -13.29 17.85
N LEU A 241 -5.52 -12.40 17.81
CA LEU A 241 -6.93 -12.76 17.89
C LEU A 241 -7.51 -12.68 16.48
N ILE A 242 -7.99 -13.80 15.93
CA ILE A 242 -8.63 -13.86 14.62
C ILE A 242 -9.98 -14.54 14.79
N ASP A 243 -11.06 -13.88 14.37
CA ASP A 243 -12.43 -14.40 14.45
C ASP A 243 -12.82 -14.92 15.85
N GLY A 244 -12.37 -14.20 16.89
CA GLY A 244 -12.62 -14.56 18.29
C GLY A 244 -11.78 -15.74 18.80
N LYS A 245 -10.94 -16.35 17.97
CA LYS A 245 -10.00 -17.40 18.35
C LYS A 245 -8.62 -16.80 18.65
N GLU A 246 -8.09 -17.13 19.82
CA GLU A 246 -6.72 -16.75 20.18
C GLU A 246 -5.71 -17.72 19.55
N HIS A 247 -4.69 -17.15 18.92
CA HIS A 247 -3.56 -17.84 18.34
C HIS A 247 -2.29 -17.32 19.01
N THR A 248 -1.51 -18.22 19.61
CA THR A 248 -0.23 -17.91 20.23
C THR A 248 0.90 -18.60 19.47
N GLY A 249 2.08 -17.99 19.49
CA GLY A 249 3.26 -18.52 18.83
C GLY A 249 4.43 -17.58 18.96
N TRP A 250 5.36 -17.69 18.02
CA TRP A 250 6.53 -16.83 17.97
C TRP A 250 6.93 -16.54 16.52
N ILE A 251 7.63 -15.43 16.33
CA ILE A 251 8.35 -15.11 15.11
C ILE A 251 9.85 -15.20 15.38
N ALA A 252 10.61 -15.68 14.40
CA ALA A 252 12.06 -15.62 14.41
C ALA A 252 12.57 -14.97 13.12
N VAL A 253 13.61 -14.17 13.27
CA VAL A 253 14.27 -13.47 12.16
C VAL A 253 15.75 -13.69 12.28
N GLU A 254 16.36 -14.13 11.19
CA GLU A 254 17.78 -14.36 11.03
C GLU A 254 18.20 -13.91 9.62
N MET A 255 19.49 -13.60 9.42
CA MET A 255 19.99 -13.44 8.06
C MET A 255 19.93 -14.78 7.37
N SER A 256 19.20 -14.86 6.25
CA SER A 256 19.24 -16.04 5.40
C SER A 256 20.70 -16.26 4.99
N PRO A 257 21.24 -17.49 5.09
CA PRO A 257 22.54 -17.83 4.51
C PRO A 257 22.38 -17.66 3.00
N GLY A 258 22.62 -16.44 2.52
CA GLY A 258 22.49 -16.12 1.11
C GLY A 258 23.26 -17.12 0.27
N LYS A 259 22.80 -17.38 -0.96
CA LYS A 259 23.72 -17.94 -1.94
C LYS A 259 24.95 -17.01 -2.04
N PRO A 260 26.16 -17.56 -2.19
CA PRO A 260 27.33 -16.76 -2.53
C PRO A 260 27.08 -15.92 -3.79
#